data_AF-A0AA88T0G6-F1
#
_entry.id   AF-A0AA88T0G6-F1
#
_cell.length_a   1.000
_cell.length_b   1.000
_cell.length_c   1.000
_cell.angle_alpha   90.00
_cell.angle_beta   90.00
_cell.angle_gamma   90.00
#
_symmetry.space_group_name_H-M   'P 1'
#
loop_
_entity.id
_entity.type
_entity.pdbx_description
1 polymer ?
#
loop_
_entity_poly.entity_id
_entity_poly.type
_entity_poly.pdbx_seq_one_letter_code
_entity_poly.pdbx_strand_id
1 'polypeptide(L)'
;MPKAIGVQMTLEVMESKFWAIAAQPNDTDCSNIEGVCPLQCDSLDIECYVIDNNGFVLISKNRNNAGRFFGEIDGSVMATLIRMGMFKRVSLFDYQAMCKMNSHFVSSARPLLSPFYGLASVLKWFLSNFLLFLLEFNICGFWHSEPFADAKPSFSVSSAHKKKGDILQPCDTEYPSFVYEPSVKETNSIIKCGRCQKMFVVQQIPESNLLMLVVQADCDCSRQYAPITMEPKEVKYIL
;
A
#
# COMPACT_ATOMS: atom_id res chain seq x y z
N MET A 1 0.81 17.53 35.96
CA MET A 1 0.76 16.68 34.76
C MET A 1 -0.57 16.92 34.08
N PRO A 2 -0.61 17.26 32.78
CA PRO A 2 -1.86 17.31 32.04
C PRO A 2 -2.47 15.89 32.00
N LYS A 3 -3.77 15.78 32.27
CA LYS A 3 -4.53 14.54 32.16
C LYS A 3 -5.39 14.62 30.91
N ALA A 4 -5.37 13.58 30.09
CA ALA A 4 -6.32 13.41 29.00
C ALA A 4 -7.56 12.67 29.52
N ILE A 5 -8.74 13.21 29.24
CA ILE A 5 -10.02 12.54 29.49
C ILE A 5 -10.54 12.08 28.14
N GLY A 6 -10.92 10.81 28.04
CA GLY A 6 -11.51 10.22 26.84
C GLY A 6 -12.77 9.44 27.19
N VAL A 7 -13.68 9.34 26.23
CA VAL A 7 -14.91 8.55 26.33
C VAL A 7 -14.92 7.56 25.17
N GLN A 8 -15.19 6.30 25.47
CA GLN A 8 -15.44 5.28 24.45
C GLN A 8 -16.96 5.13 24.29
N MET A 9 -17.46 5.39 23.10
CA MET A 9 -18.87 5.21 22.74
C MET A 9 -19.02 4.00 21.82
N THR A 10 -20.15 3.29 21.94
CA THR A 10 -20.52 2.22 21.01
C THR A 10 -21.01 2.82 19.71
N LEU A 11 -20.54 2.29 18.57
CA LEU A 11 -20.90 2.77 17.23
C LEU A 11 -22.41 2.86 17.03
N GLU A 12 -23.18 1.88 17.48
CA GLU A 12 -24.64 1.82 17.27
C GLU A 12 -25.40 2.97 17.96
N VAL A 13 -24.94 3.37 19.15
CA VAL A 13 -25.53 4.51 19.88
C VAL A 13 -25.19 5.81 19.17
N MET A 14 -23.98 5.94 18.63
CA MET A 14 -23.58 7.13 17.87
C MET A 14 -24.34 7.22 16.55
N GLU A 15 -24.45 6.12 15.81
CA GLU A 15 -25.23 5.99 14.57
C GLU A 15 -26.70 6.38 14.81
N SER A 16 -27.36 5.74 15.79
CA SER A 16 -28.79 6.01 16.06
C SER A 16 -29.06 7.47 16.43
N LYS A 17 -28.17 8.11 17.21
CA LYS A 17 -28.27 9.53 17.51
C LYS A 17 -28.02 10.41 16.29
N PHE A 18 -27.02 10.06 15.49
CA PHE A 18 -26.71 10.80 14.26
C PHE A 18 -27.88 10.75 13.27
N TRP A 19 -28.44 9.57 13.01
CA TRP A 19 -29.58 9.42 12.09
C TRP A 19 -30.82 10.15 12.56
N ALA A 20 -31.07 10.20 13.87
CA ALA A 20 -32.17 10.97 14.42
C ALA A 20 -32.00 12.50 14.25
N ILE A 21 -30.77 13.00 14.22
CA ILE A 21 -30.45 14.43 14.06
C ILE A 21 -30.36 14.82 12.57
N ALA A 22 -29.83 13.92 11.74
CA ALA A 22 -29.59 14.14 10.31
C ALA A 22 -30.82 13.85 9.43
N ALA A 23 -31.99 13.63 10.02
CA ALA A 23 -33.25 13.42 9.31
C ALA A 23 -34.13 14.68 9.40
N GLN A 24 -34.46 15.25 8.24
CA GLN A 24 -35.45 16.32 8.18
C GLN A 24 -36.88 15.76 8.40
N PRO A 25 -37.74 16.49 9.13
CA PRO A 25 -39.14 16.12 9.32
C PRO A 25 -39.90 16.00 7.99
N ASN A 26 -40.95 15.18 7.96
CA ASN A 26 -41.79 15.07 6.75
C ASN A 26 -42.63 16.33 6.49
N ASP A 27 -42.81 17.18 7.49
CA ASP A 27 -43.55 18.46 7.41
C ASP A 27 -42.64 19.65 7.02
N THR A 28 -41.44 19.36 6.49
CA THR A 28 -40.53 20.42 6.06
C THR A 28 -41.06 21.06 4.77
N ASP A 29 -41.20 22.38 4.75
CA ASP A 29 -41.63 23.11 3.56
C ASP A 29 -40.56 23.03 2.46
N CYS A 30 -40.78 22.14 1.50
CA CYS A 30 -39.89 21.92 0.35
C CYS A 30 -40.36 22.65 -0.92
N SER A 31 -41.36 23.54 -0.84
CA SER A 31 -42.03 24.12 -2.01
C SER A 31 -41.12 24.94 -2.94
N ASN A 32 -40.03 25.50 -2.41
CA ASN A 32 -39.09 26.36 -3.14
C ASN A 32 -37.71 25.72 -3.39
N ILE A 33 -37.56 24.41 -3.14
CA ILE A 33 -36.26 23.74 -3.24
C ILE A 33 -36.24 22.86 -4.50
N GLU A 34 -35.34 23.18 -5.44
CA GLU A 34 -35.00 22.28 -6.55
C GLU A 34 -34.02 21.20 -6.04
N GLY A 35 -34.53 20.01 -5.69
CA GLY A 35 -33.69 18.90 -5.22
C GLY A 35 -34.40 17.87 -4.35
N VAL A 36 -33.62 17.03 -3.68
CA VAL A 36 -34.12 16.01 -2.73
C VAL A 36 -34.51 16.69 -1.42
N CYS A 37 -35.79 16.65 -1.07
CA CYS A 37 -36.33 17.20 0.18
C CYS A 37 -37.59 16.41 0.59
N PRO A 38 -37.76 16.02 1.86
CA PRO A 38 -36.85 16.22 3.00
C PRO A 38 -35.56 15.39 2.87
N LEU A 39 -34.43 15.95 3.30
CA LEU A 39 -33.14 15.25 3.33
C LEU A 39 -33.13 14.24 4.47
N GLN A 40 -33.06 12.97 4.11
CA GLN A 40 -32.92 11.87 5.05
C GLN A 40 -31.78 10.97 4.59
N CYS A 41 -30.78 10.80 5.46
CA CYS A 41 -29.63 9.95 5.17
C CYS A 41 -29.96 8.44 5.11
N ASP A 42 -31.20 8.07 5.42
CA ASP A 42 -31.72 6.71 5.23
C ASP A 42 -32.28 6.47 3.81
N SER A 43 -32.45 7.51 3.00
CA SER A 43 -32.90 7.34 1.61
C SER A 43 -31.84 6.66 0.75
N LEU A 44 -32.24 6.26 -0.47
CA LEU A 44 -31.32 5.68 -1.46
C LEU A 44 -30.68 6.75 -2.36
N ASP A 45 -31.19 7.98 -2.32
CA ASP A 45 -30.78 9.06 -3.23
C ASP A 45 -29.52 9.79 -2.75
N ILE A 46 -29.27 9.75 -1.43
CA ILE A 46 -28.10 10.38 -0.80
C ILE A 46 -27.37 9.43 0.14
N GLU A 47 -26.06 9.63 0.24
CA GLU A 47 -25.19 8.98 1.20
C GLU A 47 -24.58 10.01 2.13
N CYS A 48 -24.72 9.78 3.43
CA CYS A 48 -24.15 10.65 4.47
C CYS A 48 -23.00 9.95 5.17
N TYR A 49 -21.94 10.72 5.40
CA TYR A 49 -20.72 10.30 6.05
C TYR A 49 -20.32 11.30 7.14
N VAL A 50 -19.82 10.80 8.26
CA VAL A 50 -19.03 11.59 9.20
C VAL A 50 -17.59 11.13 9.07
N ILE A 51 -16.70 12.06 8.73
CA ILE A 51 -15.27 11.79 8.55
C ILE A 51 -14.45 12.58 9.57
N ASP A 52 -13.31 12.05 9.95
CA ASP A 52 -12.34 12.77 10.79
C ASP A 52 -11.50 13.76 9.96
N ASN A 53 -10.63 14.50 10.65
CA ASN A 53 -9.68 15.43 10.03
C ASN A 53 -8.61 14.75 9.18
N ASN A 54 -8.52 13.42 9.17
CA ASN A 54 -7.60 12.64 8.34
C ASN A 54 -8.31 11.96 7.16
N GLY A 55 -9.64 12.13 7.04
CA GLY A 55 -10.45 11.56 5.98
C GLY A 55 -10.87 10.12 6.21
N PHE A 56 -10.80 9.59 7.44
CA PHE A 56 -11.36 8.30 7.80
C PHE A 56 -12.84 8.43 8.16
N VAL A 57 -13.64 7.47 7.68
CA VAL A 57 -15.08 7.43 7.94
C VAL A 57 -15.34 6.88 9.33
N LEU A 58 -16.08 7.64 10.15
CA LEU A 58 -16.55 7.23 11.48
C LEU A 58 -17.99 6.71 11.45
N ILE A 59 -18.86 7.40 10.70
CA ILE A 59 -20.29 7.04 10.57
C ILE A 59 -20.64 6.97 9.08
N SER A 60 -21.32 5.91 8.68
CA SER A 60 -21.86 5.72 7.32
C SER A 60 -23.07 4.78 7.39
N LYS A 61 -23.97 4.88 6.40
CA LYS A 61 -25.09 3.93 6.24
C LYS A 61 -24.60 2.48 6.12
N ASN A 62 -23.49 2.27 5.41
CA ASN A 62 -22.87 0.96 5.27
C ASN A 62 -21.75 0.79 6.30
N ARG A 63 -21.94 -0.14 7.24
CA ARG A 63 -20.98 -0.42 8.32
C ARG A 63 -19.60 -0.86 7.83
N ASN A 64 -19.49 -1.41 6.61
CA ASN A 64 -18.20 -1.80 6.03
C ASN A 64 -17.32 -0.60 5.65
N ASN A 65 -17.88 0.61 5.60
CA ASN A 65 -17.14 1.83 5.32
C ASN A 65 -16.49 2.43 6.57
N ALA A 66 -16.99 2.10 7.76
CA ALA A 66 -16.44 2.62 9.01
C ALA A 66 -14.97 2.18 9.19
N GLY A 67 -14.11 3.13 9.55
CA GLY A 67 -12.67 2.94 9.70
C GLY A 67 -11.88 2.91 8.39
N ARG A 68 -12.54 2.99 7.23
CA ARG A 68 -11.85 3.08 5.93
C ARG A 68 -11.58 4.53 5.56
N PHE A 69 -10.54 4.73 4.75
CA PHE A 69 -10.24 6.03 4.19
C PHE A 69 -11.28 6.39 3.13
N PHE A 70 -11.85 7.59 3.24
CA PHE A 70 -12.91 8.04 2.35
C PHE A 70 -12.48 8.08 0.88
N GLY A 71 -11.22 8.40 0.59
CA GLY A 71 -10.71 8.39 -0.79
C GLY A 71 -10.70 7.02 -1.46
N GLU A 72 -10.73 5.93 -0.71
CA GLU A 72 -10.90 4.58 -1.26
C GLU A 72 -12.37 4.25 -1.58
N ILE A 73 -13.29 4.87 -0.85
CA ILE A 73 -14.74 4.70 -1.03
C ILE A 73 -15.20 5.56 -2.21
N ASP A 74 -14.88 6.86 -2.16
CA ASP A 74 -15.18 7.81 -3.23
C ASP A 74 -13.96 8.71 -3.54
N GLY A 75 -13.16 8.26 -4.50
CA GLY A 75 -12.01 8.99 -4.99
C GLY A 75 -12.37 10.28 -5.73
N SER A 76 -13.60 10.40 -6.27
CA SER A 76 -14.03 11.58 -7.03
C SER A 76 -14.27 12.79 -6.12
N VAL A 77 -14.96 12.56 -5.01
CA VAL A 77 -15.22 13.58 -3.98
C VAL A 77 -13.91 13.94 -3.27
N MET A 78 -13.11 12.95 -2.85
CA MET A 78 -11.82 13.22 -2.20
C MET A 78 -10.84 14.00 -3.10
N ALA A 79 -10.75 13.66 -4.40
CA ALA A 79 -9.93 14.42 -5.35
C ALA A 79 -10.39 15.89 -5.47
N THR A 80 -11.70 16.12 -5.43
CA THR A 80 -12.27 17.47 -5.51
C THR A 80 -12.00 18.25 -4.22
N LEU A 81 -12.13 17.62 -3.05
CA LEU A 81 -11.80 18.23 -1.76
C LEU A 81 -10.33 18.64 -1.65
N ILE A 82 -9.43 17.83 -2.19
CA ILE A 82 -8.00 18.17 -2.29
C ILE A 82 -7.80 19.36 -3.23
N ARG A 83 -8.46 19.36 -4.39
CA ARG A 83 -8.37 20.46 -5.37
C ARG A 83 -8.89 21.79 -4.80
N MET A 84 -9.94 21.74 -3.99
CA MET A 84 -10.52 22.91 -3.33
C MET A 84 -9.70 23.39 -2.12
N GLY A 85 -8.64 22.66 -1.74
CA GLY A 85 -7.78 23.01 -0.61
C GLY A 85 -8.39 22.70 0.76
N MET A 86 -9.50 21.96 0.82
CA MET A 86 -10.09 21.52 2.10
C MET A 86 -9.28 20.36 2.71
N PHE A 87 -8.65 19.53 1.87
CA PHE A 87 -7.70 18.50 2.30
C PHE A 87 -6.33 18.71 1.68
N LYS A 88 -5.29 18.54 2.49
CA LYS A 88 -3.91 18.61 2.05
C LYS A 88 -3.29 17.22 2.05
N ARG A 89 -2.67 16.83 0.91
CA ARG A 89 -1.84 15.63 0.83
C ARG A 89 -0.45 15.94 1.40
N VAL A 90 0.00 15.09 2.32
CA VAL A 90 1.33 15.13 2.95
C VAL A 90 2.00 13.78 2.73
N SER A 91 3.21 13.77 2.20
CA SER A 91 4.01 12.54 2.08
C SER A 91 4.74 12.25 3.38
N LEU A 92 4.59 11.03 3.90
CA LEU A 92 5.31 10.54 5.07
C LEU A 92 6.31 9.47 4.62
N PHE A 93 7.53 9.54 5.14
CA PHE A 93 8.61 8.61 4.83
C PHE A 93 8.94 7.75 6.05
N ASP A 94 8.97 6.43 5.86
CA ASP A 94 9.42 5.45 6.83
C ASP A 94 10.70 4.78 6.31
N TYR A 95 11.82 5.14 6.95
CA TYR A 95 13.17 4.62 6.66
C TYR A 95 13.48 3.29 7.38
N GLN A 96 12.52 2.76 8.14
CA GLN A 96 12.68 1.53 8.93
C GLN A 96 11.69 0.44 8.50
N ALA A 97 11.07 0.59 7.34
CA ALA A 97 10.09 -0.35 6.80
C ALA A 97 10.72 -1.66 6.31
N MET A 98 9.89 -2.69 6.21
CA MET A 98 10.25 -4.01 5.69
C MET A 98 9.50 -4.29 4.39
N CYS A 99 10.19 -4.31 3.25
CA CYS A 99 9.60 -4.59 1.95
C CYS A 99 9.82 -6.04 1.55
N LYS A 100 8.87 -6.58 0.79
CA LYS A 100 9.04 -7.87 0.13
C LYS A 100 10.09 -7.74 -0.96
N MET A 101 11.14 -8.55 -0.88
CA MET A 101 12.13 -8.63 -1.93
C MET A 101 11.51 -9.34 -3.13
N ASN A 102 11.25 -8.60 -4.20
CA ASN A 102 11.01 -9.21 -5.50
C ASN A 102 12.30 -9.92 -5.89
N SER A 103 12.36 -11.23 -5.71
CA SER A 103 13.49 -12.03 -6.13
C SER A 103 13.58 -11.96 -7.65
N HIS A 104 14.34 -10.99 -8.16
CA HIS A 104 14.99 -11.16 -9.45
C HIS A 104 15.94 -12.33 -9.26
N PHE A 105 15.45 -13.54 -9.56
CA PHE A 105 16.29 -14.71 -9.68
C PHE A 105 17.25 -14.42 -10.83
N VAL A 106 18.40 -13.82 -10.53
CA VAL A 106 19.57 -13.96 -11.38
C VAL A 106 19.91 -15.44 -11.27
N SER A 107 19.40 -16.20 -12.22
CA SER A 107 19.57 -17.64 -12.27
C SER A 107 21.08 -17.92 -12.31
N SER A 108 21.65 -18.24 -11.16
CA SER A 108 22.96 -18.92 -11.07
C SER A 108 22.81 -20.41 -11.42
N ALA A 109 21.76 -20.78 -12.17
CA ALA A 109 21.70 -22.08 -12.82
C ALA A 109 22.87 -22.12 -13.81
N ARG A 110 23.86 -22.94 -13.48
CA ARG A 110 24.96 -23.25 -14.40
C ARG A 110 24.34 -23.70 -15.73
N PRO A 111 24.82 -23.20 -16.89
CA PRO A 111 24.27 -23.62 -18.17
C PRO A 111 24.38 -25.15 -18.31
N LEU A 112 23.40 -25.76 -18.98
CA LEU A 112 23.18 -27.20 -19.18
C LEU A 112 24.37 -28.01 -19.75
N LEU A 113 25.53 -27.39 -19.99
CA LEU A 113 26.77 -28.00 -20.45
C LEU A 113 27.66 -28.56 -19.33
N SER A 114 27.20 -28.51 -18.07
CA SER A 114 27.86 -29.11 -16.89
C SER A 114 28.52 -30.50 -17.10
N PRO A 115 27.87 -31.50 -17.73
CA PRO A 115 28.49 -32.82 -17.88
C PRO A 115 29.69 -32.83 -18.86
N PHE A 116 29.66 -32.00 -19.91
CA PHE A 116 30.75 -31.94 -20.89
C PHE A 116 32.00 -31.24 -20.33
N TYR A 117 31.82 -30.22 -19.49
CA TYR A 117 32.95 -29.60 -18.78
C TYR A 117 33.56 -30.55 -17.74
N GLY A 118 32.74 -31.36 -17.05
CA GLY A 118 33.24 -32.42 -16.17
C GLY A 118 34.08 -33.45 -16.92
N LEU A 119 33.59 -33.95 -18.05
CA LEU A 119 34.34 -34.87 -18.92
C LEU A 119 35.62 -34.24 -19.47
N ALA A 120 35.59 -32.98 -19.91
CA ALA A 120 36.76 -32.26 -20.39
C ALA A 120 37.81 -32.04 -19.28
N SER A 121 37.39 -31.76 -18.05
CA SER A 121 38.29 -31.66 -16.90
C SER A 121 38.93 -33.00 -16.54
N VAL A 122 38.18 -34.09 -16.59
CA VAL A 122 38.72 -35.45 -16.38
C VAL A 122 39.70 -35.82 -17.49
N LEU A 123 39.37 -35.53 -18.75
CA LEU A 123 40.24 -35.76 -19.90
C LEU A 123 41.53 -34.92 -19.81
N LYS A 124 41.41 -33.65 -19.42
CA LYS A 124 42.56 -32.75 -19.21
C LYS A 124 43.44 -33.24 -18.06
N TRP A 125 42.85 -33.70 -16.95
CA TRP A 125 43.59 -34.32 -15.85
C TRP A 125 44.31 -35.58 -16.32
N PHE A 126 43.63 -36.46 -17.06
CA PHE A 126 44.23 -37.68 -17.59
C PHE A 126 45.39 -37.37 -18.54
N LEU A 127 45.22 -36.44 -19.50
CA LEU A 127 46.29 -36.03 -20.41
C LEU A 127 47.48 -35.41 -19.67
N SER A 128 47.25 -34.61 -18.63
CA SER A 128 48.32 -34.02 -17.83
C SER A 128 49.13 -35.09 -17.11
N ASN A 129 48.48 -36.08 -16.49
CA ASN A 129 49.17 -37.18 -15.82
C ASN A 129 49.86 -38.11 -16.80
N PHE A 130 49.28 -38.33 -17.98
CA PHE A 130 49.90 -39.11 -19.04
C PHE A 130 51.14 -38.42 -19.61
N LEU A 131 51.11 -37.09 -19.79
CA LEU A 131 52.29 -36.32 -20.19
C LEU A 131 53.38 -36.31 -19.11
N LEU A 132 53.01 -36.16 -17.84
CA LEU A 132 53.95 -36.28 -16.72
C LEU A 132 54.56 -37.69 -16.64
N PHE A 133 53.74 -38.72 -16.81
CA PHE A 133 54.19 -40.11 -16.88
C PHE A 133 55.14 -40.34 -18.04
N LEU A 134 54.86 -39.82 -19.25
CA LEU A 134 55.77 -39.91 -20.39
C LEU A 134 57.07 -39.12 -20.16
N LEU A 135 57.01 -37.99 -19.45
CA LEU A 135 58.18 -37.20 -19.07
C LEU A 135 59.06 -37.97 -18.05
N GLU A 136 58.44 -38.61 -17.05
CA GLU A 136 59.10 -39.48 -16.07
C GLU A 136 59.63 -40.77 -16.72
N PHE A 137 58.89 -41.37 -17.65
CA PHE A 137 59.33 -42.59 -18.36
C PHE A 137 60.44 -42.33 -19.38
N ASN A 138 60.64 -41.08 -19.83
CA ASN A 138 61.78 -40.70 -20.67
C ASN A 138 63.07 -40.48 -19.88
N ILE A 139 63.00 -40.36 -18.54
CA ILE A 139 64.17 -40.13 -17.70
C ILE A 139 64.14 -41.12 -16.53
N CYS A 140 64.78 -42.26 -16.72
CA CYS A 140 65.30 -43.00 -15.57
C CYS A 140 66.38 -42.15 -14.88
N GLY A 141 66.03 -41.59 -13.72
CA GLY A 141 66.94 -41.00 -12.74
C GLY A 141 66.15 -40.71 -11.46
N PHE A 142 65.82 -41.72 -10.66
CA PHE A 142 66.62 -42.13 -9.48
C PHE A 142 66.82 -40.95 -8.51
N TRP A 143 66.10 -40.98 -7.39
CA TRP A 143 66.13 -40.04 -6.23
C TRP A 143 65.49 -38.67 -6.51
N HIS A 144 64.43 -38.23 -5.82
CA HIS A 144 64.33 -38.10 -4.36
C HIS A 144 62.88 -38.05 -3.89
N SER A 145 62.63 -38.76 -2.79
CA SER A 145 61.54 -38.60 -1.82
C SER A 145 61.41 -37.17 -1.28
N GLU A 146 60.20 -36.62 -1.22
CA GLU A 146 59.43 -36.39 0.02
C GLU A 146 58.19 -35.50 -0.26
N PRO A 147 57.15 -35.61 0.58
CA PRO A 147 55.78 -35.20 0.29
C PRO A 147 55.48 -33.79 0.80
N PHE A 148 54.62 -33.04 0.08
CA PHE A 148 53.94 -31.90 0.67
C PHE A 148 52.44 -31.94 0.39
N ALA A 149 51.70 -31.98 1.49
CA ALA A 149 50.28 -32.19 1.57
C ALA A 149 49.46 -30.91 1.30
N ASP A 150 48.30 -31.17 0.69
CA ASP A 150 47.07 -30.39 0.55
C ASP A 150 46.84 -29.20 1.49
N ALA A 151 46.36 -28.10 0.89
CA ALA A 151 45.55 -27.10 1.57
C ALA A 151 44.26 -26.85 0.78
N LYS A 152 43.15 -27.39 1.27
CA LYS A 152 41.80 -27.11 0.79
C LYS A 152 41.02 -26.45 1.93
N PRO A 153 40.61 -25.18 1.84
CA PRO A 153 39.65 -24.63 2.79
C PRO A 153 38.24 -25.04 2.35
N SER A 154 37.69 -26.06 3.01
CA SER A 154 36.27 -26.40 2.99
C SER A 154 35.52 -25.51 3.97
N PHE A 155 34.88 -24.45 3.48
CA PHE A 155 33.86 -23.72 4.23
C PHE A 155 32.48 -24.16 3.73
N SER A 156 31.92 -25.19 4.36
CA SER A 156 30.54 -25.61 4.16
C SER A 156 29.62 -24.67 4.95
N VAL A 157 29.12 -23.61 4.33
CA VAL A 157 27.95 -22.90 4.85
C VAL A 157 26.75 -23.79 4.59
N SER A 158 26.28 -24.44 5.65
CA SER A 158 25.01 -25.15 5.72
C SER A 158 23.88 -24.21 5.31
N SER A 159 23.41 -24.37 4.08
CA SER A 159 22.21 -23.71 3.57
C SER A 159 21.00 -24.34 4.24
N ALA A 160 20.52 -23.70 5.30
CA ALA A 160 19.21 -24.00 5.86
C ALA A 160 18.15 -23.70 4.78
N HIS A 161 17.49 -24.75 4.30
CA HIS A 161 16.30 -24.67 3.48
C HIS A 161 15.19 -23.93 4.25
N LYS A 162 15.16 -22.60 4.17
CA LYS A 162 14.02 -21.82 4.64
C LYS A 162 12.92 -21.90 3.58
N LYS A 163 11.74 -22.31 4.05
CA LYS A 163 10.46 -22.29 3.35
C LYS A 163 10.32 -20.97 2.57
N LYS A 164 9.68 -21.09 1.40
CA LYS A 164 9.25 -20.03 0.48
C LYS A 164 8.25 -19.06 1.14
N GLY A 165 8.68 -18.37 2.19
CA GLY A 165 8.04 -17.17 2.71
C GLY A 165 8.72 -15.97 2.09
N ASP A 166 7.95 -14.93 1.79
CA ASP A 166 8.46 -13.69 1.21
C ASP A 166 9.64 -13.19 2.04
N ILE A 167 10.83 -13.13 1.43
CA ILE A 167 12.02 -12.61 2.09
C ILE A 167 11.80 -11.11 2.26
N LEU A 168 11.71 -10.66 3.51
CA LEU A 168 11.60 -9.25 3.85
C LEU A 168 12.99 -8.63 3.98
N GLN A 169 13.16 -7.42 3.48
CA GLN A 169 14.39 -6.64 3.60
C GLN A 169 14.10 -5.20 4.06
N PRO A 170 15.04 -4.55 4.76
CA PRO A 170 14.99 -3.10 5.00
C PRO A 170 14.82 -2.33 3.70
N CYS A 171 13.87 -1.40 3.69
CA CYS A 171 13.60 -0.50 2.58
C CYS A 171 13.04 0.82 3.11
N ASP A 172 13.12 1.85 2.27
CA ASP A 172 12.46 3.12 2.53
C ASP A 172 11.09 3.09 1.86
N THR A 173 10.05 3.44 2.61
CA THR A 173 8.68 3.54 2.08
C THR A 173 8.14 4.95 2.23
N GLU A 174 7.38 5.37 1.23
CA GLU A 174 6.60 6.61 1.26
C GLU A 174 5.12 6.24 1.29
N TYR A 175 4.36 6.81 2.22
CA TYR A 175 2.91 6.67 2.24
C TYR A 175 2.25 8.06 2.27
N PRO A 176 1.19 8.28 1.47
CA PRO A 176 0.48 9.55 1.49
C PRO A 176 -0.46 9.59 2.70
N SER A 177 -0.43 10.71 3.40
CA SER A 177 -1.37 11.08 4.46
C SER A 177 -2.19 12.29 4.04
N PHE A 178 -3.40 12.40 4.56
CA PHE A 178 -4.32 13.49 4.27
C PHE A 178 -4.70 14.19 5.57
N VAL A 179 -4.73 15.52 5.52
CA VAL A 179 -5.05 16.35 6.67
C VAL A 179 -6.01 17.45 6.24
N TYR A 180 -7.11 17.59 6.99
CA TYR A 180 -8.08 18.65 6.84
C TYR A 180 -7.43 20.01 7.15
N GLU A 181 -7.64 20.98 6.25
CA GLU A 181 -7.16 22.34 6.39
C GLU A 181 -8.33 23.25 6.85
N PRO A 182 -8.31 23.80 8.08
CA PRO A 182 -9.42 24.58 8.64
C PRO A 182 -9.73 25.90 7.93
N SER A 183 -8.91 26.27 6.94
CA SER A 183 -9.10 27.47 6.12
C SER A 183 -10.44 27.45 5.37
N VAL A 184 -10.98 26.26 5.10
CA VAL A 184 -12.26 26.08 4.41
C VAL A 184 -13.19 25.25 5.28
N LYS A 185 -14.20 25.90 5.87
CA LYS A 185 -15.16 25.27 6.81
C LYS A 185 -16.31 24.55 6.12
N GLU A 186 -16.68 25.01 4.94
CA GLU A 186 -17.78 24.46 4.17
C GLU A 186 -17.45 24.53 2.68
N THR A 187 -17.77 23.47 1.96
CA THR A 187 -17.68 23.43 0.51
C THR A 187 -18.84 22.66 -0.08
N ASN A 188 -19.33 23.12 -1.22
CA ASN A 188 -20.23 22.36 -2.06
C ASN A 188 -19.69 22.37 -3.48
N SER A 189 -19.92 21.28 -4.21
CA SER A 189 -19.52 21.21 -5.60
C SER A 189 -20.31 20.17 -6.38
N ILE A 190 -20.22 20.28 -7.71
CA ILE A 190 -20.81 19.36 -8.66
C ILE A 190 -19.68 18.78 -9.50
N ILE A 191 -19.50 17.46 -9.42
CA ILE A 191 -18.50 16.70 -10.15
C ILE A 191 -19.13 16.20 -11.45
N LYS A 192 -18.55 16.56 -12.59
CA LYS A 192 -18.98 16.04 -13.89
C LYS A 192 -18.27 14.73 -14.18
N CYS A 193 -19.01 13.63 -14.27
CA CYS A 193 -18.49 12.28 -14.48
C CYS A 193 -18.76 11.78 -15.92
N GLY A 194 -18.69 12.70 -16.89
CA GLY A 194 -19.00 12.44 -18.29
C GLY A 194 -20.49 12.59 -18.59
N ARG A 195 -21.28 11.52 -18.38
CA ARG A 195 -22.73 11.49 -18.73
C ARG A 195 -23.66 11.80 -17.56
N CYS A 196 -23.16 11.79 -16.33
CA CYS A 196 -23.90 12.20 -15.14
C CYS A 196 -23.10 13.23 -14.35
N GLN A 197 -23.79 13.87 -13.41
CA GLN A 197 -23.20 14.82 -12.47
C GLN A 197 -23.44 14.30 -11.07
N LYS A 198 -22.45 14.45 -10.19
CA LYS A 198 -22.52 14.03 -8.80
C LYS A 198 -22.31 15.25 -7.91
N MET A 199 -23.29 15.63 -7.10
CA MET A 199 -23.13 16.73 -6.16
C MET A 199 -22.76 16.24 -4.76
N PHE A 200 -22.01 17.08 -4.05
CA PHE A 200 -21.70 16.85 -2.66
C PHE A 200 -21.65 18.16 -1.88
N VAL A 201 -21.87 18.06 -0.57
CA VAL A 201 -21.71 19.15 0.40
C VAL A 201 -20.92 18.63 1.58
N VAL A 202 -19.94 19.41 2.03
CA VAL A 202 -19.11 19.11 3.20
C VAL A 202 -19.17 20.29 4.15
N GLN A 203 -19.40 20.00 5.43
CA GLN A 203 -19.42 21.01 6.47
C GLN A 203 -18.69 20.51 7.72
N GLN A 204 -17.90 21.37 8.33
CA GLN A 204 -17.28 21.10 9.62
C GLN A 204 -18.35 21.02 10.73
N ILE A 205 -18.28 19.97 11.56
CA ILE A 205 -19.10 19.86 12.76
C ILE A 205 -18.52 20.81 13.83
N PRO A 206 -19.29 21.80 14.31
CA PRO A 206 -18.82 22.79 15.26
C PRO A 206 -18.19 22.16 16.51
N GLU A 207 -17.18 22.82 17.08
CA GLU A 207 -16.49 22.39 18.31
C GLU A 207 -15.87 20.98 18.22
N SER A 208 -15.58 20.49 17.01
CA SER A 208 -14.95 19.19 16.79
C SER A 208 -13.97 19.21 15.60
N ASN A 209 -13.18 18.14 15.48
CA ASN A 209 -12.33 17.86 14.33
C ASN A 209 -13.06 17.04 13.24
N LEU A 210 -14.38 16.87 13.36
CA LEU A 210 -15.18 16.04 12.46
C LEU A 210 -15.81 16.87 11.34
N LEU A 211 -16.03 16.23 10.20
CA LEU A 211 -16.70 16.81 9.04
C LEU A 211 -17.91 15.93 8.69
N MET A 212 -19.04 16.57 8.37
CA MET A 212 -20.21 15.93 7.80
C MET A 212 -20.16 16.09 6.28
N LEU A 213 -20.30 14.98 5.57
CA LEU A 213 -20.26 14.92 4.12
C LEU A 213 -21.56 14.26 3.62
N VAL A 214 -22.24 14.93 2.71
CA VAL A 214 -23.46 14.43 2.05
C VAL A 214 -23.19 14.37 0.55
N VAL A 215 -23.43 13.22 -0.05
CA VAL A 215 -23.12 12.93 -1.45
C VAL A 215 -24.35 12.34 -2.13
N GLN A 216 -24.66 12.75 -3.36
CA GLN A 216 -25.69 12.07 -4.15
C GLN A 216 -25.22 10.68 -4.62
N ALA A 217 -26.12 9.71 -4.55
CA ALA A 217 -25.85 8.30 -4.86
C ALA A 217 -26.17 7.90 -6.32
N ASP A 218 -26.60 8.84 -7.15
CA ASP A 218 -27.16 8.61 -8.49
C ASP A 218 -26.12 8.37 -9.61
N CYS A 219 -24.84 8.66 -9.34
CA CYS A 219 -23.79 8.69 -10.35
C CYS A 219 -22.49 8.01 -9.86
N ASP A 220 -22.04 6.99 -10.60
CA ASP A 220 -20.76 6.32 -10.38
C ASP A 220 -19.63 6.96 -11.21
N CYS A 221 -18.68 7.58 -10.51
CA CYS A 221 -17.56 8.32 -11.08
C CYS A 221 -16.24 7.52 -11.13
N SER A 222 -16.26 6.24 -10.72
CA SER A 222 -15.06 5.40 -10.54
C SER A 222 -14.24 5.19 -11.82
N ARG A 223 -14.86 5.32 -13.00
CA ARG A 223 -14.16 5.21 -14.30
C ARG A 223 -13.25 6.38 -14.61
N GLN A 224 -13.58 7.58 -14.12
CA GLN A 224 -12.80 8.79 -14.37
C GLN A 224 -11.86 9.12 -13.20
N TYR A 225 -12.30 8.79 -11.99
CA TYR A 225 -11.57 9.04 -10.77
C TYR A 225 -11.21 7.69 -10.14
N ALA A 226 -9.93 7.34 -10.20
CA ALA A 226 -9.42 6.16 -9.50
C ALA A 226 -9.52 6.38 -7.97
N PRO A 227 -9.71 5.30 -7.18
CA PRO A 227 -9.63 5.35 -5.74
C PRO A 227 -8.29 5.94 -5.29
N ILE A 228 -8.32 6.81 -4.27
CA ILE A 228 -7.13 7.38 -3.65
C ILE A 228 -6.79 6.50 -2.44
N THR A 229 -5.70 5.74 -2.53
CA THR A 229 -5.24 4.84 -1.46
C THR A 229 -4.17 5.49 -0.58
N MET A 230 -4.04 4.99 0.65
CA MET A 230 -2.94 5.32 1.57
C MET A 230 -1.90 4.21 1.67
N GLU A 231 -1.81 3.37 0.62
CA GLU A 231 -0.87 2.24 0.62
C GLU A 231 0.59 2.73 0.53
N PRO A 232 1.50 2.16 1.35
CA PRO A 232 2.91 2.49 1.30
C PRO A 232 3.55 2.00 0.00
N LYS A 233 4.44 2.81 -0.56
CA LYS A 233 5.20 2.51 -1.77
C LYS A 233 6.69 2.54 -1.47
N GLU A 234 7.42 1.54 -1.96
CA GLU A 234 8.88 1.52 -1.87
C GLU A 234 9.49 2.68 -2.66
N VAL A 235 10.36 3.45 -2.02
CA VAL A 235 11.10 4.55 -2.64
C VAL A 235 12.31 3.98 -3.36
N LYS A 236 12.43 4.28 -4.66
CA LYS A 236 13.59 3.91 -5.47
C LYS A 236 14.45 5.13 -5.74
N TYR A 237 15.65 5.13 -5.19
CA TYR A 237 16.66 6.15 -5.47
C TYR A 237 17.28 5.86 -6.84
N ILE A 238 17.13 6.80 -7.77
CA ILE A 238 17.87 6.78 -9.04
C ILE A 238 19.23 7.42 -8.74
N LEU A 239 20.28 6.60 -8.76
CA LEU A 239 21.68 7.02 -8.68
C LEU A 239 22.27 7.23 -10.07
#